data_AF-A0A840DWT1-F1
#
_entry.id   AF-A0A840DWT1-F1
#
_cell.length_a   1.000
_cell.length_b   1.000
_cell.length_c   1.000
_cell.angle_alpha   90.00
_cell.angle_beta   90.00
_cell.angle_gamma   90.00
#
_symmetry.space_group_name_H-M   'P 1'
#
loop_
_entity.id
_entity.type
_entity.pdbx_description
1 polymer ?
#
loop_
_entity_poly.entity_id
_entity_poly.type
_entity_poly.pdbx_seq_one_letter_code
_entity_poly.pdbx_strand_id
1 'polypeptide(L)'
;MTYHQFTKIGRFGCSHCYDAFAKQLQPILKRLHSGNTIHAGKIPKRIGGTIHVRKQIEQLKQKLQELIAREEFEKAAEVRDQIRSLEAQLSEHGEGE
;
A
#
# COMPACT_ATOMS: atom_id res chain seq x y z
N MET A 1 22.58 1.39 -15.98
CA MET A 1 21.86 2.64 -16.30
C MET A 1 22.13 3.62 -15.17
N THR A 2 22.54 4.86 -15.46
CA THR A 2 22.66 5.93 -14.44
C THR A 2 21.46 6.87 -14.51
N TYR A 3 21.19 7.62 -13.44
CA TYR A 3 20.07 8.57 -13.41
C TYR A 3 20.16 9.64 -14.53
N HIS A 4 21.37 10.12 -14.83
CA HIS A 4 21.61 11.09 -15.90
C HIS A 4 21.35 10.51 -17.30
N GLN A 5 21.55 9.20 -17.49
CA GLN A 5 21.16 8.54 -18.73
C GLN A 5 19.63 8.44 -18.84
N PHE A 6 18.92 8.15 -17.74
CA PHE A 6 17.46 8.18 -17.70
C PHE A 6 16.89 9.56 -18.07
N THR A 7 17.41 10.65 -17.50
CA THR A 7 16.87 12.00 -17.80
C THR A 7 17.03 12.40 -19.27
N LYS A 8 18.04 11.85 -19.97
CA LYS A 8 18.25 12.05 -21.42
C LYS A 8 17.37 11.15 -22.30
N ILE A 9 17.21 9.88 -21.90
CA ILE A 9 16.54 8.86 -22.73
C ILE A 9 15.02 8.83 -22.47
N GLY A 10 14.60 9.21 -21.26
CA GLY A 10 13.21 9.19 -20.80
C GLY A 10 12.66 7.80 -20.47
N ARG A 11 13.52 6.77 -20.38
CA ARG A 11 13.11 5.37 -20.18
C ARG A 11 14.05 4.64 -19.23
N PHE A 12 13.52 3.68 -18.48
CA PHE A 12 14.34 2.76 -17.67
C PHE A 12 14.78 1.54 -18.48
N GLY A 13 15.96 1.03 -18.17
CA GLY A 13 16.57 -0.10 -18.89
C GLY A 13 16.18 -1.47 -18.35
N CYS A 14 15.78 -1.57 -17.07
CA CYS A 14 15.32 -2.81 -16.44
C CYS A 14 14.43 -2.50 -15.23
N SER A 15 13.82 -3.53 -14.63
CA SER A 15 12.96 -3.42 -13.44
C SER A 15 13.69 -2.84 -12.22
N HIS A 16 14.91 -3.28 -11.94
CA HIS A 16 15.73 -2.81 -10.82
C HIS A 16 16.04 -1.30 -10.84
N CYS A 17 15.89 -0.64 -12.00
CA CYS A 17 16.07 0.80 -12.09
C CYS A 17 15.02 1.57 -11.26
N TYR A 18 13.81 1.03 -11.09
CA TYR A 18 12.77 1.67 -10.26
C TYR A 18 13.20 1.75 -8.79
N ASP A 19 13.78 0.67 -8.27
CA ASP A 19 14.24 0.61 -6.89
C ASP A 19 15.47 1.49 -6.67
N ALA A 20 16.45 1.39 -7.59
CA ALA A 20 17.70 2.15 -7.53
C ALA A 20 17.49 3.67 -7.52
N PHE A 21 16.46 4.17 -8.23
CA PHE A 21 16.16 5.59 -8.37
C PHE A 21 14.90 6.04 -7.61
N ALA A 22 14.31 5.20 -6.76
CA ALA A 22 13.04 5.45 -6.07
C ALA A 22 12.99 6.83 -5.38
N LYS A 23 14.06 7.20 -4.67
CA LYS A 23 14.18 8.49 -3.98
C LYS A 23 14.11 9.69 -4.93
N GLN A 24 14.74 9.58 -6.10
CA GLN A 24 14.78 10.64 -7.11
C GLN A 24 13.48 10.69 -7.93
N LEU A 25 12.79 9.55 -8.06
CA LEU A 25 11.54 9.42 -8.79
C LEU A 25 10.34 10.03 -8.08
N GLN A 26 10.27 9.95 -6.74
CA GLN A 26 9.15 10.50 -5.98
C GLN A 26 8.76 11.94 -6.36
N PRO A 27 9.68 12.94 -6.39
CA PRO A 27 9.31 14.30 -6.77
C PRO A 27 8.88 14.42 -8.24
N ILE A 28 9.43 13.60 -9.14
CA ILE A 28 9.07 13.59 -10.56
C ILE A 28 7.66 13.06 -10.75
N LEU A 29 7.36 11.89 -10.18
CA LEU A 29 6.04 11.26 -10.27
C LEU A 29 4.98 12.14 -9.62
N LYS A 30 5.29 12.75 -8.48
CA LYS A 30 4.40 13.71 -7.82
C LYS A 30 4.11 14.91 -8.73
N ARG A 31 5.10 15.45 -9.44
CA ARG A 31 4.88 16.55 -10.40
C ARG A 31 4.04 16.11 -11.60
N LEU A 32 4.33 14.95 -12.17
CA LEU A 32 3.62 14.42 -13.34
C LEU A 32 2.15 14.12 -13.05
N HIS A 33 1.86 13.55 -11.89
CA HIS A 33 0.50 13.17 -11.48
C HIS A 33 -0.24 14.29 -10.73
N SER A 34 0.14 15.56 -10.92
CA SER A 34 -0.51 16.71 -10.28
C SER A 34 -0.65 16.57 -8.75
N GLY A 35 0.38 16.03 -8.11
CA GLY A 35 0.43 15.78 -6.67
C GLY A 35 -0.14 14.43 -6.24
N ASN A 36 -0.79 13.67 -7.13
CA ASN A 36 -1.40 12.42 -6.76
C ASN A 36 -0.37 11.27 -6.69
N THR A 37 -0.15 10.77 -5.47
CA THR A 37 0.70 9.60 -5.21
C THR A 37 -0.12 8.34 -4.92
N ILE A 38 -1.46 8.45 -4.95
CA ILE A 38 -2.38 7.39 -4.57
C ILE A 38 -3.23 7.00 -5.78
N HIS A 39 -3.28 5.70 -6.08
CA HIS A 39 -4.15 5.21 -7.15
C HIS A 39 -5.63 5.34 -6.74
N ALA A 40 -6.39 6.13 -7.48
CA ALA A 40 -7.84 6.31 -7.29
C ALA A 40 -8.66 5.66 -8.42
N GLY A 41 -8.03 4.89 -9.30
CA GLY A 41 -8.67 4.30 -10.48
C GLY A 41 -9.31 2.93 -10.22
N LYS A 42 -9.82 2.31 -11.30
CA LYS A 42 -10.34 0.94 -11.26
C LYS A 42 -9.25 -0.01 -10.79
N ILE A 43 -9.60 -0.88 -9.85
CA ILE A 43 -8.72 -1.94 -9.36
C ILE A 43 -9.19 -3.25 -9.99
N PRO A 44 -8.33 -4.01 -10.70
CA PRO A 44 -8.70 -5.27 -11.32
C PRO A 44 -9.28 -6.24 -10.29
N LYS A 45 -10.38 -6.95 -10.60
CA LYS A 45 -11.06 -7.87 -9.65
C LYS A 45 -10.11 -8.92 -9.04
N ARG A 46 -9.13 -9.40 -9.82
CA ARG A 46 -8.16 -10.43 -9.40
C ARG A 46 -7.18 -9.95 -8.31
N ILE A 47 -6.79 -8.67 -8.34
CA ILE A 47 -5.81 -8.08 -7.40
C ILE A 47 -6.53 -7.17 -6.37
N GLY A 48 -7.77 -6.79 -6.66
CA GLY A 48 -8.55 -5.87 -5.84
C GLY A 48 -8.97 -6.45 -4.49
N GLY A 49 -9.11 -7.77 -4.38
CA GLY A 49 -9.41 -8.43 -3.10
C GLY A 49 -8.34 -8.14 -2.06
N THR A 50 -7.07 -8.45 -2.36
CA THR A 50 -5.95 -8.25 -1.42
C THR A 50 -5.71 -6.77 -1.10
N ILE A 51 -5.84 -5.86 -2.08
CA ILE A 51 -5.73 -4.42 -1.85
C ILE A 51 -6.86 -3.90 -0.95
N HIS A 52 -8.10 -4.38 -1.15
CA HIS A 52 -9.24 -3.94 -0.36
C HIS A 52 -9.13 -4.41 1.09
N VAL A 53 -8.74 -5.67 1.30
CA VAL A 53 -8.49 -6.24 2.64
C VAL A 53 -7.37 -5.49 3.34
N ARG A 54 -6.25 -5.19 2.67
CA ARG A 54 -5.18 -4.36 3.23
C ARG A 54 -5.67 -2.97 3.67
N LYS A 55 -6.49 -2.31 2.85
CA LYS A 55 -7.07 -1.00 3.20
C LYS A 55 -8.01 -1.10 4.40
N GLN A 56 -8.80 -2.16 4.49
CA GLN A 56 -9.69 -2.41 5.62
C GLN A 56 -8.90 -2.66 6.92
N ILE A 57 -7.80 -3.42 6.86
CA ILE A 57 -6.90 -3.62 8.00
C ILE A 57 -6.34 -2.28 8.51
N GLU A 58 -5.88 -1.41 7.61
CA GLU A 58 -5.37 -0.09 8.00
C GLU A 58 -6.45 0.79 8.67
N GLN A 59 -7.68 0.75 8.17
CA GLN A 59 -8.81 1.45 8.82
C GLN A 59 -9.12 0.88 10.22
N LEU A 60 -9.10 -0.45 10.37
CA LEU A 60 -9.33 -1.09 11.66
C LEU A 60 -8.19 -0.80 12.65
N LYS A 61 -6.94 -0.68 12.20
CA LYS A 61 -5.80 -0.27 13.04
C LYS A 61 -5.98 1.14 13.59
N GLN A 62 -6.44 2.08 12.75
CA GLN A 62 -6.77 3.44 13.21
C GLN A 62 -7.90 3.42 14.24
N LYS A 63 -8.95 2.64 13.97
CA LYS A 63 -10.09 2.47 14.89
C LYS A 63 -9.67 1.84 16.22
N LEU A 64 -8.76 0.86 16.19
CA LEU A 64 -8.21 0.23 17.38
C LEU A 64 -7.49 1.25 18.27
N GLN A 65 -6.64 2.10 17.67
CA GLN A 65 -5.95 3.17 18.42
C GLN A 65 -6.94 4.14 19.06
N GLU A 66 -8.01 4.49 18.35
CA GLU A 66 -9.07 5.37 18.87
C GLU A 66 -9.83 4.73 20.05
N LEU A 67 -10.16 3.43 19.97
CA LEU A 67 -10.85 2.71 21.05
C LEU A 67 -9.97 2.56 22.29
N ILE A 68 -8.66 2.32 22.12
CA ILE A 68 -7.69 2.29 23.21
C ILE A 68 -7.60 3.66 23.89
N ALA A 69 -7.55 4.75 23.10
CA ALA A 69 -7.50 6.12 23.64
C ALA A 69 -8.76 6.51 24.41
N ARG A 70 -9.90 5.86 24.12
CA ARG A 70 -11.18 6.05 24.81
C ARG A 70 -11.41 5.04 25.95
N GLU A 71 -10.44 4.20 26.26
CA GLU A 71 -10.53 3.14 27.28
C GLU A 71 -11.65 2.12 27.01
N GLU A 72 -12.10 1.99 25.75
CA GLU A 72 -13.11 1.01 25.33
C GLU A 72 -12.45 -0.35 25.03
N PHE A 73 -11.87 -0.98 26.05
CA PHE A 73 -11.02 -2.17 25.89
C PHE A 73 -11.75 -3.40 25.33
N GLU A 74 -13.03 -3.58 25.65
CA GLU A 74 -13.84 -4.69 25.12
C GLU A 74 -13.98 -4.59 23.60
N LYS A 75 -14.37 -3.42 23.09
CA LYS A 75 -14.46 -3.16 21.65
C LYS A 75 -13.09 -3.17 20.98
N ALA A 76 -12.05 -2.71 21.67
CA ALA A 76 -10.68 -2.81 21.17
C ALA A 76 -10.24 -4.27 20.98
N ALA A 77 -10.62 -5.17 21.89
CA ALA A 77 -10.36 -6.60 21.74
C ALA A 77 -11.08 -7.19 20.52
N GLU A 78 -12.35 -6.85 20.30
CA GLU A 78 -13.11 -7.27 19.11
C GLU A 78 -12.44 -6.80 17.81
N VAL A 79 -12.06 -5.52 17.74
CA VAL A 79 -11.41 -4.95 16.55
C VAL A 79 -10.03 -5.59 16.32
N ARG A 80 -9.27 -5.88 17.37
CA ARG A 80 -7.99 -6.58 17.27
C ARG A 80 -8.16 -7.99 16.70
N ASP A 81 -9.19 -8.71 17.14
CA ASP A 81 -9.43 -10.08 16.67
C ASP A 81 -9.94 -10.08 15.22
N GLN A 82 -10.70 -9.07 14.81
CA GLN A 82 -11.06 -8.83 13.40
C GLN A 82 -9.83 -8.55 12.52
N ILE A 83 -8.87 -7.75 12.99
CA ILE A 83 -7.61 -7.50 12.27
C ILE A 83 -6.86 -8.82 12.05
N ARG A 84 -6.71 -9.64 13.09
CA ARG A 84 -6.03 -10.94 13.00
C ARG A 84 -6.70 -11.87 11.99
N SER A 85 -8.03 -11.92 11.97
CA SER A 85 -8.77 -12.75 11.01
C SER A 85 -8.53 -12.31 9.57
N LEU A 86 -8.55 -11.01 9.29
CA LEU A 86 -8.29 -10.46 7.96
C LEU A 86 -6.82 -10.64 7.52
N GLU A 87 -5.88 -10.52 8.45
CA GLU A 87 -4.45 -10.79 8.19
C GLU A 87 -4.21 -12.27 7.87
N ALA A 88 -4.88 -13.20 8.56
CA ALA A 88 -4.81 -14.63 8.28
C ALA A 88 -5.37 -14.98 6.90
N GLN A 89 -6.53 -14.42 6.53
CA GLN A 89 -7.10 -14.60 5.19
C GLN A 89 -6.17 -14.08 4.09
N LEU A 90 -5.44 -12.98 4.36
CA LEU A 90 -4.47 -12.43 3.44
C LEU A 90 -3.24 -13.34 3.27
N SER A 91 -2.77 -13.99 4.35
CA SER A 91 -1.66 -14.95 4.26
C SER A 91 -2.04 -16.22 3.51
N GLU A 92 -3.24 -16.78 3.73
CA GLU A 92 -3.69 -18.00 3.04
C GLU A 92 -3.86 -17.80 1.51
N HIS A 93 -4.15 -16.56 1.08
CA HIS A 93 -4.26 -16.21 -0.34
C HIS A 93 -2.91 -15.80 -0.97
N GLY A 94 -1.83 -15.74 -0.20
CA GLY A 94 -0.50 -15.32 -0.65
C GLY A 94 0.44 -16.46 -1.07
N GLU A 95 0.08 -17.73 -0.81
CA GLU A 95 0.94 -18.90 -1.09
C GLU A 95 0.77 -19.48 -2.51
N GLY A 96 0.12 -18.74 -3.42
CA GLY A 96 -0.23 -19.19 -4.76
C GLY A 96 0.25 -18.30 -5.91
N GLU A 97 1.45 -17.71 -5.80
CA GLU A 97 2.17 -17.07 -6.92
C GLU A 97 3.59 -17.63 -7.09
#